data_AF-A0A0D5ZBX0-F1
#
_entry.id   AF-A0A0D5ZBX0-F1
#
_cell.length_a   1.000
_cell.length_b   1.000
_cell.length_c   1.000
_cell.angle_alpha   90.00
_cell.angle_beta   90.00
_cell.angle_gamma   90.00
#
_symmetry.space_group_name_H-M   'P 1'
#
loop_
_entity.id
_entity.type
_entity.pdbx_description
1 polymer ?
#
loop_
_entity_poly.entity_id
_entity_poly.type
_entity_poly.pdbx_seq_one_letter_code
_entity_poly.pdbx_strand_id
1 'polypeptide(L)'
;MLSAFMLIPCCMIENEWVPKHAVIELKNGTTLESHCSKINNHVLPKIGHMPIDEITIMILVKLFADMRKPGVRVDKKDKKSPLASRTIQYAYDVTNSIFQRATEWRVLIKNPLGGVNVHKLAKRIKRPGKTAKITLKKMRQSR
;
A
#
# COMPACT_ATOMS: atom_id res chain seq x y z
N MET A 1 -11.37 33.02 -6.08
CA MET A 1 -12.07 31.73 -6.25
C MET A 1 -11.32 30.84 -7.23
N LEU A 2 -10.09 30.45 -6.94
CA LEU A 2 -9.29 29.57 -7.81
C LEU A 2 -8.30 28.75 -6.96
N SER A 3 -8.75 27.61 -6.45
CA SER A 3 -7.90 26.50 -6.02
C SER A 3 -8.71 25.22 -5.74
N ALA A 4 -9.83 25.04 -6.46
CA ALA A 4 -10.77 23.92 -6.30
C ALA A 4 -10.62 22.83 -7.38
N PHE A 5 -9.49 22.81 -8.10
CA PHE A 5 -8.96 21.58 -8.70
C PHE A 5 -8.28 20.77 -7.57
N MET A 6 -9.03 20.41 -6.54
CA MET A 6 -9.46 19.03 -6.34
C MET A 6 -8.28 18.05 -6.45
N LEU A 7 -7.53 17.98 -5.36
CA LEU A 7 -6.72 16.82 -5.00
C LEU A 7 -7.68 15.68 -4.61
N ILE A 8 -8.32 15.10 -5.61
CA ILE A 8 -9.42 14.13 -5.49
C ILE A 8 -9.07 12.91 -4.61
N PRO A 9 -7.84 12.36 -4.58
CA PRO A 9 -7.60 11.13 -3.82
C PRO A 9 -7.55 11.34 -2.31
N CYS A 10 -6.98 12.44 -1.81
CA CYS A 10 -7.01 12.74 -0.38
C CYS A 10 -8.44 13.04 0.09
N CYS A 11 -9.17 13.92 -0.62
CA CYS A 11 -10.50 14.33 -0.18
C CYS A 11 -11.53 13.19 -0.31
N MET A 12 -11.40 12.33 -1.32
CA MET A 12 -12.26 11.16 -1.48
C MET A 12 -12.01 10.14 -0.37
N ILE A 13 -10.75 9.93 0.03
CA ILE A 13 -10.46 8.98 1.11
C ILE A 13 -11.04 9.48 2.44
N GLU A 14 -10.75 10.73 2.80
CA GLU A 14 -11.13 11.28 4.11
C GLU A 14 -12.64 11.58 4.23
N ASN A 15 -13.27 12.14 3.19
CA ASN A 15 -14.66 12.62 3.27
C ASN A 15 -15.69 11.63 2.72
N GLU A 16 -15.28 10.73 1.82
CA GLU A 16 -16.22 9.85 1.12
C GLU A 16 -16.02 8.39 1.53
N TRP A 17 -14.82 7.85 1.33
CA TRP A 17 -14.55 6.43 1.55
C TRP A 17 -14.52 6.05 3.03
N VAL A 18 -13.88 6.85 3.90
CA VAL A 18 -13.82 6.57 5.34
C VAL A 18 -15.21 6.52 5.97
N PRO A 19 -16.04 7.59 5.92
CA PRO A 19 -17.32 7.60 6.62
C PRO A 19 -18.38 6.70 5.98
N LYS A 20 -18.39 6.54 4.65
CA LYS A 20 -19.45 5.80 3.94
C LYS A 20 -19.14 4.33 3.72
N HIS A 21 -17.88 3.90 3.83
CA HIS A 21 -17.49 2.53 3.52
C HIS A 21 -16.58 1.93 4.59
N ALA A 22 -15.49 2.61 4.94
CA ALA A 22 -14.48 2.04 5.85
C ALA A 22 -15.05 1.79 7.25
N VAL A 23 -15.83 2.71 7.80
CA VAL A 23 -16.47 2.57 9.12
C VAL A 23 -17.52 1.44 9.15
N ILE A 24 -18.17 1.17 8.02
CA ILE A 24 -19.24 0.17 7.94
C ILE A 24 -18.67 -1.24 7.77
N GLU A 25 -17.65 -1.38 6.91
CA GLU A 25 -17.06 -2.68 6.54
C GLU A 25 -15.87 -3.10 7.41
N LEU A 26 -15.03 -2.14 7.83
CA LEU A 26 -13.91 -2.43 8.72
C LEU A 26 -14.40 -2.28 10.16
N LYS A 27 -14.43 -3.39 10.90
CA LYS A 27 -14.78 -3.42 12.34
C LYS A 27 -14.17 -2.21 13.07
N ASN A 28 -15.05 -1.36 13.60
CA ASN A 28 -14.70 -0.11 14.27
C ASN A 28 -13.60 -0.32 15.33
N GLY A 29 -12.61 0.58 15.34
CA GLY A 29 -11.50 0.59 16.31
C GLY A 29 -10.11 0.55 15.68
N THR A 30 -9.17 -0.18 16.32
CA THR A 30 -7.73 -0.22 15.96
C THR A 30 -7.44 -0.72 14.54
N THR A 31 -8.36 -1.48 13.94
CA THR A 31 -8.25 -1.98 12.57
C THR A 31 -8.37 -0.83 11.57
N LEU A 32 -9.38 0.02 11.70
CA LEU A 32 -9.59 1.18 10.82
C LEU A 32 -8.39 2.13 10.88
N GLU A 33 -7.97 2.50 12.09
CA GLU A 33 -6.84 3.39 12.32
C GLU A 33 -5.54 2.83 11.72
N SER A 34 -5.31 1.53 11.88
CA SER A 34 -4.19 0.83 11.26
C SER A 34 -4.23 0.86 9.74
N HIS A 35 -5.40 0.86 9.11
CA HIS A 35 -5.54 0.94 7.65
C HIS A 35 -5.34 2.38 7.18
N CYS A 36 -5.99 3.36 7.80
CA CYS A 36 -5.81 4.79 7.51
C CYS A 36 -4.35 5.23 7.66
N SER A 37 -3.67 4.82 8.74
CA SER A 37 -2.25 5.11 8.93
C SER A 37 -1.38 4.57 7.80
N LYS A 38 -1.65 3.36 7.29
CA LYS A 38 -0.90 2.79 6.15
C LYS A 38 -1.14 3.55 4.85
N ILE A 39 -2.38 3.98 4.61
CA ILE A 39 -2.74 4.80 3.45
C ILE A 39 -2.01 6.15 3.52
N ASN A 40 -2.12 6.84 4.66
CA ASN A 40 -1.53 8.17 4.85
C ASN A 40 -0.01 8.17 4.74
N ASN A 41 0.63 7.09 5.21
CA ASN A 41 2.08 6.99 5.23
C ASN A 41 2.70 6.50 3.91
N HIS A 42 1.97 5.74 3.10
CA HIS A 42 2.55 5.04 1.94
C HIS A 42 1.86 5.32 0.61
N VAL A 43 0.54 5.51 0.63
CA VAL A 43 -0.26 5.68 -0.58
C VAL A 43 -0.42 7.17 -0.91
N LEU A 44 -0.92 7.96 0.04
CA LEU A 44 -1.15 9.40 -0.14
C LEU A 44 0.10 10.21 -0.54
N PRO A 45 1.31 9.96 0.02
CA PRO A 45 2.48 10.74 -0.37
C PRO A 45 2.87 10.57 -1.84
N LYS A 46 2.38 9.52 -2.49
CA LYS A 46 2.68 9.20 -3.89
C LYS A 46 1.56 9.57 -4.84
N ILE A 47 0.30 9.34 -4.46
CA ILE A 47 -0.84 9.55 -5.37
C ILE A 47 -1.84 10.61 -4.88
N GLY A 48 -1.74 11.06 -3.63
CA GLY A 48 -2.69 11.99 -3.01
C GLY A 48 -2.80 13.35 -3.69
N HIS A 49 -1.75 13.75 -4.42
CA HIS A 49 -1.67 15.02 -5.13
C HIS A 49 -2.08 14.95 -6.60
N MET A 50 -2.33 13.75 -7.14
CA MET A 50 -2.74 13.57 -8.53
C MET A 50 -4.26 13.51 -8.61
N PRO A 51 -4.89 13.92 -9.72
CA PRO A 51 -6.31 13.68 -9.91
C PRO A 51 -6.55 12.19 -10.15
N ILE A 52 -7.74 11.69 -9.78
CA ILE A 52 -8.01 10.24 -9.69
C ILE A 52 -8.00 9.53 -11.05
N ASP A 53 -8.32 10.26 -12.11
CA ASP A 53 -8.35 9.83 -13.52
C ASP A 53 -6.95 9.65 -14.12
N GLU A 54 -5.95 10.42 -13.66
CA GLU A 54 -4.55 10.26 -14.06
C GLU A 54 -3.84 9.07 -13.39
N ILE A 55 -4.46 8.46 -12.37
CA ILE A 55 -3.85 7.35 -11.65
C ILE A 55 -3.89 6.07 -12.48
N THR A 56 -2.81 5.86 -13.23
CA THR A 56 -2.62 4.63 -14.01
C THR A 56 -2.13 3.46 -13.16
N ILE A 57 -2.43 2.26 -13.64
CA ILE A 57 -1.91 0.99 -13.08
C ILE A 57 -0.39 0.99 -12.92
N MET A 58 0.35 1.62 -13.83
CA MET A 58 1.82 1.67 -13.79
C MET A 58 2.34 2.46 -12.59
N ILE A 59 1.67 3.55 -12.24
CA ILE A 59 2.01 4.35 -11.05
C ILE A 59 1.77 3.52 -9.79
N LEU A 60 0.65 2.80 -9.72
CA LEU A 60 0.31 1.94 -8.59
C LEU A 60 1.31 0.76 -8.44
N VAL A 61 1.68 0.11 -9.55
CA VAL A 61 2.69 -0.95 -9.54
C VAL A 61 4.04 -0.42 -9.05
N LYS A 62 4.45 0.76 -9.53
CA LYS A 62 5.69 1.43 -9.07
C LYS A 62 5.63 1.76 -7.58
N LEU A 63 4.49 2.25 -7.09
CA LEU A 63 4.25 2.53 -5.68
C LEU A 63 4.43 1.28 -4.82
N PHE A 64 3.78 0.15 -5.17
CA PHE A 64 3.91 -1.09 -4.40
C PHE A 64 5.30 -1.72 -4.53
N ALA A 65 6.01 -1.49 -5.64
CA ALA A 65 7.41 -1.86 -5.80
C ALA A 65 8.33 -1.02 -4.90
N ASP A 66 8.09 0.29 -4.81
CA ASP A 66 8.84 1.20 -3.95
C ASP A 66 8.65 0.84 -2.46
N MET A 67 7.44 0.47 -2.03
CA MET A 67 7.17 0.01 -0.66
C MET A 67 7.99 -1.24 -0.26
N ARG A 68 8.53 -2.00 -1.22
CA ARG A 68 9.41 -3.16 -0.94
C ARG A 68 10.86 -2.77 -0.70
N LYS A 69 11.27 -1.59 -1.15
CA LYS A 69 12.66 -1.15 -1.02
C LYS A 69 13.00 -0.96 0.47
N PRO A 70 14.19 -1.37 0.91
CA PRO A 70 14.65 -1.06 2.26
C PRO A 70 14.76 0.47 2.42
N GLY A 71 14.47 0.98 3.61
CA GLY A 71 14.58 2.42 3.92
C GLY A 71 13.27 3.22 3.84
N VAL A 72 12.17 2.60 3.39
CA VAL A 72 10.86 3.27 3.20
C VAL A 72 9.98 3.24 4.47
N ARG A 73 10.49 2.66 5.57
CA ARG A 73 9.79 2.61 6.86
C ARG A 73 9.70 4.00 7.49
N VAL A 74 8.48 4.45 7.78
CA VAL A 74 8.21 5.74 8.44
C VAL A 74 8.76 5.77 9.87
N ASP A 75 8.77 4.63 10.57
CA ASP A 75 9.19 4.54 11.98
C ASP A 75 10.68 4.79 12.23
N LYS A 76 11.52 4.97 11.19
CA LYS A 76 13.00 5.17 11.21
C LYS A 76 13.83 4.16 12.04
N LYS A 77 13.18 3.23 12.77
CA LYS A 77 13.77 2.28 13.73
C LYS A 77 14.64 1.22 13.07
N ASP A 78 14.29 0.82 11.84
CA ASP A 78 15.02 -0.18 11.06
C ASP A 78 15.08 0.23 9.59
N LYS A 79 15.93 1.22 9.25
CA LYS A 79 16.17 1.63 7.84
C LYS A 79 16.66 0.48 6.94
N LYS A 80 17.17 -0.60 7.52
CA LYS A 80 17.71 -1.77 6.79
C LYS A 80 16.66 -2.82 6.45
N SER A 81 15.50 -2.85 7.12
CA SER A 81 14.49 -3.89 6.87
C SER A 81 13.41 -3.39 5.90
N PRO A 82 13.09 -4.16 4.84
CA PRO A 82 11.94 -3.87 3.99
C PRO A 82 10.63 -4.03 4.77
N LEU A 83 9.56 -3.37 4.32
CA LEU A 83 8.23 -3.56 4.90
C LEU A 83 7.83 -5.04 4.83
N ALA A 84 7.09 -5.50 5.84
CA ALA A 84 6.52 -6.84 5.81
C ALA A 84 5.60 -6.99 4.59
N SER A 85 5.68 -8.14 3.91
CA SER A 85 4.81 -8.43 2.75
C SER A 85 3.33 -8.26 3.07
N ARG A 86 2.94 -8.56 4.32
CA ARG A 86 1.57 -8.36 4.82
C ARG A 86 1.16 -6.88 4.84
N THR A 87 2.06 -5.97 5.21
CA THR A 87 1.78 -4.53 5.19
C THR A 87 1.55 -4.00 3.78
N ILE A 88 2.35 -4.48 2.82
CA ILE A 88 2.20 -4.11 1.40
C ILE A 88 0.88 -4.66 0.84
N GLN A 89 0.52 -5.90 1.22
CA GLN A 89 -0.74 -6.49 0.83
C GLN A 89 -1.94 -5.70 1.38
N TYR A 90 -1.90 -5.30 2.65
CA TYR A 90 -2.93 -4.42 3.21
C TYR A 90 -3.04 -3.09 2.48
N ALA A 91 -1.92 -2.44 2.17
CA ALA A 91 -1.95 -1.20 1.40
C ALA A 91 -2.58 -1.40 0.01
N TYR A 92 -2.28 -2.52 -0.65
CA TYR A 92 -2.92 -2.90 -1.90
C TYR A 92 -4.42 -3.09 -1.75
N ASP A 93 -4.85 -3.92 -0.80
CA ASP A 93 -6.26 -4.32 -0.65
C ASP A 93 -7.14 -3.09 -0.39
N VAL A 94 -6.65 -2.16 0.44
CA VAL A 94 -7.33 -0.90 0.71
C VAL A 94 -7.36 0.00 -0.51
N THR A 95 -6.23 0.15 -1.21
CA THR A 95 -6.16 0.97 -2.42
C THR A 95 -7.13 0.43 -3.48
N ASN A 96 -7.20 -0.89 -3.66
CA ASN A 96 -8.13 -1.53 -4.56
C ASN A 96 -9.60 -1.32 -4.13
N SER A 97 -9.90 -1.41 -2.83
CA SER A 97 -11.24 -1.08 -2.31
C SER A 97 -11.65 0.36 -2.65
N ILE A 98 -10.74 1.32 -2.47
CA ILE A 98 -11.00 2.74 -2.81
C ILE A 98 -11.33 2.88 -4.31
N PHE A 99 -10.49 2.35 -5.19
CA PHE A 99 -10.72 2.44 -6.64
C PHE A 99 -11.96 1.66 -7.10
N GLN A 100 -12.28 0.55 -6.43
CA GLN A 100 -13.50 -0.18 -6.67
C GLN A 100 -14.73 0.68 -6.32
N ARG A 101 -14.74 1.37 -5.17
CA ARG A 101 -15.86 2.26 -4.81
C ARG A 101 -15.95 3.47 -5.73
N ALA A 102 -14.81 4.05 -6.11
CA ALA A 102 -14.78 5.12 -7.10
C ALA A 102 -15.41 4.68 -8.43
N THR A 103 -15.21 3.43 -8.82
CA THR A 103 -15.84 2.86 -10.03
C THR A 103 -17.35 2.61 -9.82
N GLU A 104 -17.74 2.06 -8.66
CA GLU A 104 -19.15 1.83 -8.30
C GLU A 104 -19.96 3.13 -8.24
N TRP A 105 -19.36 4.21 -7.72
CA TRP A 105 -19.95 5.55 -7.68
C TRP A 105 -19.79 6.34 -8.98
N ARG A 106 -19.28 5.71 -10.04
CA ARG A 106 -19.07 6.32 -11.37
C ARG A 106 -18.17 7.57 -11.36
N VAL A 107 -17.31 7.71 -10.34
CA VAL A 107 -16.21 8.68 -10.34
C VAL A 107 -15.14 8.27 -11.35
N LEU A 108 -14.91 6.96 -11.46
CA LEU A 108 -14.06 6.35 -12.49
C LEU A 108 -14.88 5.43 -13.39
N ILE A 109 -14.51 5.38 -14.66
CA ILE A 109 -15.10 4.44 -15.63
C ILE A 109 -14.60 3.01 -15.37
N LYS A 110 -13.35 2.86 -14.94
CA LYS A 110 -12.69 1.57 -14.77
C LYS A 110 -11.71 1.58 -13.59
N ASN A 111 -11.73 0.52 -12.79
CA ASN A 111 -10.76 0.30 -11.73
C ASN A 111 -9.36 -0.02 -12.31
N PRO A 112 -8.32 0.80 -12.07
CA PRO A 112 -6.96 0.53 -12.55
C PRO A 112 -6.31 -0.71 -11.93
N LEU A 113 -6.81 -1.22 -10.81
CA LEU A 113 -6.31 -2.42 -10.11
C LEU A 113 -7.15 -3.68 -10.36
N GLY A 114 -8.25 -3.59 -11.12
CA GLY A 114 -9.24 -4.67 -11.28
C GLY A 114 -8.78 -5.99 -11.92
N GLY A 115 -7.49 -6.12 -12.27
CA GLY A 115 -6.91 -7.36 -12.80
C GLY A 115 -5.49 -7.65 -12.30
N VAL A 116 -5.00 -6.92 -11.30
CA VAL A 116 -3.62 -7.08 -10.80
C VAL A 116 -3.55 -8.17 -9.76
N ASN A 117 -2.81 -9.24 -10.05
CA ASN A 117 -2.66 -10.35 -9.11
C ASN A 117 -1.54 -10.06 -8.08
N VAL A 118 -1.95 -9.59 -6.90
CA VAL A 118 -1.09 -9.22 -5.76
C VAL A 118 -0.11 -10.31 -5.34
N HIS A 119 -0.52 -11.58 -5.46
CA HIS A 119 0.31 -12.72 -5.05
C HIS A 119 1.59 -12.84 -5.86
N LYS A 120 1.60 -12.43 -7.14
CA LYS A 120 2.84 -12.41 -7.94
C LYS A 120 3.77 -11.31 -7.47
N LEU A 121 3.22 -10.16 -7.07
CA LEU A 121 4.00 -9.09 -6.49
C LEU A 121 4.58 -9.56 -5.15
N ALA A 122 3.77 -10.12 -4.25
CA ALA A 122 4.09 -10.48 -2.86
C ALA A 122 5.03 -11.69 -2.64
N LYS A 123 5.73 -12.22 -3.67
CA LYS A 123 6.75 -13.24 -3.44
C LYS A 123 7.79 -12.74 -2.43
N ARG A 124 7.73 -13.35 -1.24
CA ARG A 124 8.60 -13.11 -0.08
C ARG A 124 10.04 -13.37 -0.51
N ILE A 125 10.92 -12.38 -0.39
CA ILE A 125 12.36 -12.66 -0.28
C ILE A 125 12.50 -13.50 1.00
N LYS A 126 12.64 -14.82 0.86
CA LYS A 126 12.86 -15.70 2.01
C LYS A 126 14.19 -15.29 2.63
N ARG A 127 14.15 -14.59 3.78
CA ARG A 127 15.35 -14.46 4.63
C ARG A 127 15.85 -15.89 4.90
N PRO A 128 17.15 -16.19 4.70
CA PRO A 128 17.67 -17.51 5.04
C PRO A 128 17.34 -17.79 6.51
N GLY A 129 16.67 -18.92 6.76
CA GLY A 129 16.27 -19.34 8.10
C GLY A 129 17.48 -19.46 9.03
N LYS A 130 17.25 -19.45 10.34
CA LYS A 130 18.32 -19.54 11.35
C LYS A 130 19.26 -20.75 11.09
N THR A 131 18.68 -21.86 10.64
CA THR A 131 19.39 -23.08 10.21
C THR A 131 20.38 -22.82 9.07
N ALA A 132 19.97 -22.10 8.03
CA ALA A 132 20.85 -21.77 6.90
C ALA A 132 22.02 -20.84 7.29
N LYS A 133 21.81 -19.95 8.29
CA LYS A 133 22.88 -19.09 8.81
C LYS A 133 23.94 -19.86 9.61
N ILE A 134 23.52 -20.90 10.35
CA ILE A 134 24.42 -21.76 11.10
C ILE A 134 25.28 -22.61 10.15
N THR A 135 24.67 -23.15 9.08
CA THR A 135 25.38 -23.93 8.06
C THR A 135 26.40 -23.10 7.29
N LEU A 136 26.06 -21.87 6.88
CA LEU A 136 27.00 -20.96 6.21
C LEU A 136 28.17 -20.55 7.13
N LYS A 137 27.90 -20.35 8.42
CA LYS A 137 28.94 -20.01 9.40
C LYS A 137 29.91 -21.19 9.60
N LYS A 138 29.38 -22.42 9.67
CA LYS A 138 30.20 -23.65 9.70
C LYS A 138 31.04 -23.82 8.43
N MET A 139 30.48 -23.59 7.25
CA MET A 139 31.23 -23.69 5.98
C MET A 139 32.34 -22.64 5.82
N ARG A 140 32.21 -21.44 6.42
CA ARG A 140 33.28 -20.43 6.43
C ARG A 140 34.36 -20.66 7.48
N GLN A 141 34.10 -21.48 8.49
CA GLN A 141 35.05 -21.80 9.56
C GLN A 141 35.84 -23.09 9.29
N SER A 142 35.39 -23.93 8.36
CA SER A 142 36.10 -25.13 7.87
C SER A 142 36.90 -24.91 6.59
N ARG A 143 37.19 -23.64 6.25
CA ARG A 143 38.05 -23.27 5.12
C ARG A 143 39.19 -22.42 5.68
#